data_AF-A0A7S0K1Y1-F1
#
_entry.id   AF-A0A7S0K1Y1-F1
#
_cell.length_a   1.000
_cell.length_b   1.000
_cell.length_c   1.000
_cell.angle_alpha   90.00
_cell.angle_beta   90.00
_cell.angle_gamma   90.00
#
_symmetry.space_group_name_H-M   'P 1'
#
loop_
_entity.id
_entity.type
_entity.pdbx_description
1 polymer ?
#
loop_
_entity_poly.entity_id
_entity_poly.type
_entity_poly.pdbx_seq_one_letter_code
_entity_poly.pdbx_strand_id
1 'polypeptide(L)'
;SLAMRAKRLARAIFAPHSGTRLPLQPGPVAARHMSRSALPGGIDAPREIFGEDHAAWRETCAAFFRDQVKPHHAEWERAGCVSREVWLEAGRLGLLCPALPEELGGAGGDILHSACVWEEQMFANCSGPGFSLHSDIVAPYLAKYGSAELKDRYLPAMASGECIGAIAM
;
A
#
# COMPACT_ATOMS: atom_id res chain seq x y z
N SER A 1 -21.16 -34.54 -0.71
CA SER A 1 -19.72 -34.27 -0.92
C SER A 1 -19.38 -32.85 -0.49
N LEU A 2 -18.24 -32.66 0.18
CA LEU A 2 -17.70 -31.38 0.67
C LEU A 2 -17.64 -30.31 -0.45
N ALA A 3 -17.36 -30.73 -1.68
CA ALA A 3 -17.35 -29.89 -2.88
C ALA A 3 -18.71 -29.26 -3.20
N MET A 4 -19.81 -29.92 -2.82
CA MET A 4 -21.18 -29.45 -3.07
C MET A 4 -21.60 -28.38 -2.05
N ARG A 5 -21.10 -28.46 -0.82
CA ARG A 5 -21.29 -27.42 0.22
C ARG A 5 -20.44 -26.18 -0.07
N ALA A 6 -19.20 -26.34 -0.54
CA ALA A 6 -18.35 -25.22 -0.97
C ALA A 6 -18.96 -24.45 -2.16
N LYS A 7 -19.50 -25.15 -3.17
CA LYS A 7 -20.20 -24.52 -4.31
C LYS A 7 -21.47 -23.77 -3.91
N ARG A 8 -22.21 -24.23 -2.90
CA ARG A 8 -23.39 -23.52 -2.37
C ARG A 8 -23.00 -22.27 -1.59
N LEU A 9 -21.92 -22.32 -0.81
CA LEU A 9 -21.42 -21.17 -0.05
C LEU A 9 -20.87 -20.07 -0.98
N ALA A 10 -20.10 -20.45 -2.01
CA ALA A 10 -19.59 -19.51 -3.01
C ALA A 10 -20.72 -18.80 -3.77
N ARG A 11 -21.82 -19.52 -4.11
CA ARG A 11 -23.00 -18.90 -4.74
C ARG A 11 -23.76 -17.93 -3.84
N ALA A 12 -23.73 -18.11 -2.53
CA ALA A 12 -24.39 -17.21 -1.58
C ALA A 12 -23.59 -15.92 -1.36
N ILE A 13 -22.25 -16.01 -1.37
CA ILE A 13 -21.34 -14.86 -1.23
C ILE A 13 -21.34 -13.99 -2.50
N PHE A 14 -21.47 -14.59 -3.68
CA PHE A 14 -21.46 -13.90 -4.98
C PHE A 14 -22.84 -13.73 -5.61
N ALA A 15 -23.92 -13.90 -4.85
CA ALA A 15 -25.26 -13.59 -5.35
C ALA A 15 -25.40 -12.07 -5.56
N PRO A 16 -25.81 -11.60 -6.75
CA PRO A 16 -26.01 -10.18 -6.99
C PRO A 16 -27.13 -9.67 -6.08
N HIS A 17 -26.81 -8.76 -5.16
CA HIS A 17 -27.82 -8.06 -4.36
C HIS A 17 -28.66 -7.20 -5.30
N SER A 18 -29.95 -7.53 -5.41
CA SER A 18 -30.98 -6.75 -6.12
C SER A 18 -31.42 -5.52 -5.33
N GLY A 19 -30.46 -4.82 -4.71
CA GLY A 19 -30.66 -3.51 -4.12
C GLY A 19 -30.32 -2.46 -5.17
N THR A 20 -31.23 -1.52 -5.41
CA THR A 20 -30.99 -0.33 -6.23
C THR A 20 -29.75 0.39 -5.69
N ARG A 21 -28.59 0.19 -6.33
CA ARG A 21 -27.41 1.00 -6.02
C ARG A 21 -27.75 2.42 -6.44
N LEU A 22 -28.01 3.31 -5.47
CA LEU A 22 -27.94 4.73 -5.76
C LEU A 22 -26.54 4.99 -6.35
N PRO A 23 -26.43 5.69 -7.49
CA PRO A 23 -25.13 6.07 -7.98
C PRO A 23 -24.49 6.97 -6.92
N LEU A 24 -23.39 6.50 -6.33
CA LEU A 24 -22.47 7.37 -5.61
C LEU A 24 -21.89 8.31 -6.67
N GLN A 25 -22.56 9.44 -6.90
CA GLN A 25 -22.00 10.53 -7.67
C GLN A 25 -20.86 11.09 -6.83
N PRO A 26 -19.58 10.99 -7.27
CA PRO A 26 -18.52 11.66 -6.55
C PRO A 26 -18.84 13.16 -6.61
N GLY A 27 -19.14 13.75 -5.45
CA GLY A 27 -19.21 15.21 -5.34
C GLY A 27 -17.87 15.79 -5.78
N PRO A 28 -17.83 17.06 -6.22
CA PRO A 28 -16.60 17.70 -6.62
C PRO A 28 -15.73 17.87 -5.37
N VAL A 29 -14.90 16.86 -5.08
CA VAL A 29 -13.75 17.06 -4.21
C VAL A 29 -12.79 17.86 -5.05
N ALA A 30 -12.94 19.19 -4.98
CA ALA A 30 -11.91 20.09 -5.49
C ALA A 30 -10.63 19.68 -4.77
N ALA A 31 -9.76 18.97 -5.50
CA ALA A 31 -8.46 18.58 -5.01
C ALA A 31 -7.69 19.88 -4.77
N ARG A 32 -7.80 20.42 -3.54
CA ARG A 32 -6.86 21.41 -3.07
C ARG A 32 -5.54 20.67 -2.98
N HIS A 33 -4.72 20.84 -4.01
CA HIS A 33 -3.32 20.51 -3.96
C HIS A 33 -2.73 21.37 -2.84
N MET A 34 -2.68 20.82 -1.63
CA MET A 34 -2.01 21.50 -0.52
C MET A 34 -0.53 21.43 -0.82
N SER A 35 0.03 22.57 -1.23
CA SER A 35 1.47 22.75 -1.27
C SER A 35 2.06 22.43 0.10
N ARG A 36 3.17 21.67 0.12
CA ARG A 36 3.92 21.26 1.33
C ARG A 36 4.21 22.44 2.29
N SER A 37 4.25 23.66 1.74
CA SER A 37 4.52 24.93 2.42
C SER A 37 3.36 25.56 3.21
N ALA A 38 2.12 25.04 3.18
CA ALA A 38 0.94 25.80 3.63
C ALA A 38 0.50 25.65 5.11
N LEU A 39 1.18 24.85 5.95
CA LEU A 39 0.83 24.69 7.37
C LEU A 39 1.71 25.54 8.31
N PRO A 40 1.19 26.07 9.44
CA PRO A 40 2.00 26.77 10.44
C PRO A 40 3.03 25.80 11.03
N GLY A 41 4.31 26.13 10.92
CA GLY A 41 5.41 25.22 11.25
C GLY A 41 5.92 24.37 10.08
N GLY A 42 5.27 24.42 8.90
CA GLY A 42 5.70 23.77 7.66
C GLY A 42 5.76 22.24 7.73
N ILE A 43 5.10 21.53 6.82
CA ILE A 43 5.31 20.07 6.69
C ILE A 43 6.79 19.76 6.35
N ASP A 44 7.45 20.70 5.69
CA ASP A 44 8.87 20.63 5.32
C ASP A 44 9.82 21.15 6.40
N ALA A 45 9.34 21.56 7.59
CA ALA A 45 10.27 21.89 8.66
C ALA A 45 10.99 20.61 9.11
N PRO A 46 12.32 20.68 9.34
CA PRO A 46 13.08 19.53 9.78
C PRO A 46 12.50 18.99 11.09
N ARG A 47 12.11 17.71 11.07
CA ARG A 47 11.60 16.98 12.23
C ARG A 47 12.74 16.15 12.81
N GLU A 48 13.03 16.36 14.09
CA GLU A 48 14.18 15.75 14.80
C GLU A 48 14.19 14.21 14.81
N ILE A 49 13.04 13.57 14.60
CA ILE A 49 12.93 12.11 14.56
C ILE A 49 13.51 11.47 13.28
N PHE A 50 13.70 12.23 12.19
CA PHE A 50 14.22 11.69 10.93
C PHE A 50 15.72 11.96 10.77
N GLY A 51 16.50 10.93 10.44
CA GLY A 51 17.91 11.03 10.10
C GLY A 51 18.15 11.37 8.63
N GLU A 52 19.42 11.41 8.24
CA GLU A 52 19.84 11.68 6.86
C GLU A 52 19.39 10.58 5.88
N ASP A 53 19.39 9.32 6.32
CA ASP A 53 18.90 8.19 5.51
C ASP A 53 17.41 8.33 5.17
N HIS A 54 16.60 8.73 6.15
CA HIS A 54 15.18 8.97 5.99
C HIS A 54 14.90 10.14 5.03
N ALA A 55 15.76 11.16 5.03
CA ALA A 55 15.64 12.28 4.10
C ALA A 55 15.86 11.83 2.64
N ALA A 56 16.93 11.07 2.39
CA ALA A 56 17.21 10.52 1.05
C ALA A 56 16.13 9.51 0.61
N TRP A 57 15.67 8.67 1.54
CA TRP A 57 14.59 7.71 1.31
C TRP A 57 13.27 8.39 0.94
N ARG A 58 12.95 9.50 1.62
CA ARG A 58 11.76 10.30 1.34
C ARG A 58 11.74 10.86 -0.07
N GLU A 59 12.88 11.34 -0.58
CA GLU A 59 12.98 11.81 -1.97
C GLU A 59 12.67 10.69 -2.97
N THR A 60 13.15 9.48 -2.69
CA THR A 60 12.85 8.28 -3.49
C THR A 60 11.34 7.98 -3.47
N CYS A 61 10.71 7.99 -2.29
CA CYS A 61 9.28 7.79 -2.14
C CYS A 61 8.46 8.85 -2.92
N ALA A 62 8.83 10.13 -2.77
CA ALA A 62 8.17 11.24 -3.43
C ALA A 62 8.26 11.12 -4.95
N ALA A 63 9.44 10.77 -5.48
CA ALA A 63 9.65 10.56 -6.91
C ALA A 63 8.78 9.40 -7.44
N PHE A 64 8.74 8.28 -6.72
CA PHE A 64 7.91 7.14 -7.10
C PHE A 64 6.42 7.52 -7.18
N PHE A 65 5.86 8.16 -6.17
CA PHE A 65 4.45 8.53 -6.21
C PHE A 65 4.15 9.58 -7.28
N ARG A 66 5.03 10.55 -7.48
CA ARG A 66 4.90 11.58 -8.53
C ARG A 66 4.91 10.97 -9.93
N ASP A 67 5.85 10.06 -10.20
CA ASP A 67 6.16 9.62 -11.57
C ASP A 67 5.45 8.31 -11.94
N GLN A 68 5.28 7.38 -11.00
CA GLN A 68 4.76 6.03 -11.25
C GLN A 68 3.29 5.84 -10.83
N VAL A 69 2.80 6.62 -9.85
CA VAL A 69 1.44 6.44 -9.30
C VAL A 69 0.51 7.54 -9.77
N LYS A 70 0.88 8.80 -9.56
CA LYS A 70 0.02 9.97 -9.80
C LYS A 70 -0.57 10.03 -11.21
N PRO A 71 0.18 9.75 -12.29
CA PRO A 71 -0.37 9.83 -13.66
C PRO A 71 -1.48 8.81 -13.93
N HIS A 72 -1.46 7.67 -13.24
CA HIS A 72 -2.36 6.54 -13.51
C HIS A 72 -3.47 6.38 -12.46
N HIS A 73 -3.30 6.98 -11.28
CA HIS A 73 -4.18 6.77 -10.12
C HIS A 73 -5.67 7.00 -10.42
N ALA A 74 -6.02 8.07 -11.15
CA ALA A 74 -7.42 8.37 -11.48
C ALA A 74 -8.07 7.29 -12.38
N GLU A 75 -7.29 6.61 -13.22
CA GLU A 75 -7.78 5.48 -14.02
C GLU A 75 -8.06 4.27 -13.15
N TRP A 76 -7.14 3.93 -12.25
CA TRP A 76 -7.30 2.81 -11.32
C TRP A 76 -8.51 2.98 -10.40
N GLU A 77 -8.76 4.19 -9.93
CA GLU A 77 -9.97 4.51 -9.14
C GLU A 77 -11.24 4.24 -9.93
N ARG A 78 -11.31 4.67 -11.21
CA ARG A 78 -12.47 4.39 -12.07
C ARG A 78 -12.62 2.90 -12.38
N ALA A 79 -11.51 2.18 -12.56
CA ALA A 79 -11.50 0.76 -12.83
C ALA A 79 -11.77 -0.10 -11.58
N GLY A 80 -11.58 0.47 -10.38
CA GLY A 80 -11.61 -0.26 -9.11
C GLY A 80 -10.45 -1.25 -8.97
N CYS A 81 -9.35 -1.05 -9.70
CA CYS A 81 -8.23 -1.98 -9.75
C CYS A 81 -6.91 -1.25 -9.97
N VAL A 82 -5.94 -1.45 -9.06
CA VAL A 82 -4.57 -0.92 -9.17
C VAL A 82 -3.76 -1.83 -10.09
N SER A 83 -2.95 -1.25 -10.97
CA SER A 83 -2.10 -2.01 -11.89
C SER A 83 -1.17 -2.96 -11.12
N ARG A 84 -0.93 -4.16 -11.65
CA ARG A 84 0.04 -5.09 -11.07
C ARG A 84 1.48 -4.58 -11.21
N GLU A 85 1.76 -3.82 -12.27
CA GLU A 85 3.11 -3.35 -12.59
C GLU A 85 3.63 -2.36 -11.54
N VAL A 86 2.76 -1.50 -10.99
CA VAL A 86 3.17 -0.54 -9.96
C VAL A 86 3.56 -1.21 -8.65
N TRP A 87 3.00 -2.39 -8.35
CA TRP A 87 3.42 -3.19 -7.19
C TRP A 87 4.79 -3.81 -7.38
N LEU A 88 5.07 -4.34 -8.57
CA LEU A 88 6.39 -4.89 -8.90
C LEU A 88 7.46 -3.79 -8.88
N GLU A 89 7.14 -2.62 -9.42
CA GLU A 89 8.07 -1.47 -9.41
C GLU A 89 8.29 -0.94 -7.98
N ALA A 90 7.24 -0.86 -7.16
CA ALA A 90 7.37 -0.51 -5.75
C ALA A 90 8.30 -1.49 -5.01
N GLY A 91 8.14 -2.79 -5.25
CA GLY A 91 9.01 -3.83 -4.67
C GLY A 91 10.46 -3.73 -5.14
N ARG A 92 10.69 -3.48 -6.44
CA ARG A 92 12.03 -3.27 -7.01
C ARG A 92 12.78 -2.10 -6.38
N LEU A 93 12.04 -1.07 -5.98
CA LEU A 93 12.58 0.13 -5.33
C LEU A 93 12.61 0.02 -3.79
N GLY A 94 12.15 -1.10 -3.21
CA GLY A 94 12.12 -1.31 -1.75
C GLY A 94 11.01 -0.56 -1.01
N LEU A 95 9.99 -0.04 -1.71
CA LEU A 95 8.88 0.69 -1.07
C LEU A 95 7.88 -0.24 -0.36
N LEU A 96 7.94 -1.55 -0.64
CA LEU A 96 7.11 -2.56 0.01
C LEU A 96 7.90 -3.21 1.15
N CYS A 97 7.25 -3.39 2.30
CA CYS A 97 7.86 -3.97 3.49
C CYS A 97 9.20 -3.31 3.91
N PRO A 98 9.33 -1.95 3.93
CA PRO A 98 10.62 -1.32 4.13
C PRO A 98 11.19 -1.55 5.55
N ALA A 99 10.31 -1.68 6.56
CA ALA A 99 10.68 -2.00 7.94
C ALA A 99 10.86 -3.50 8.24
N LEU A 100 10.66 -4.36 7.23
CA LEU A 100 10.81 -5.80 7.41
C LEU A 100 12.31 -6.18 7.38
N PRO A 101 12.79 -7.06 8.28
CA PRO A 101 14.19 -7.50 8.28
C PRO A 101 14.64 -8.10 6.94
N GLU A 102 15.91 -7.87 6.58
CA GLU A 102 16.51 -8.40 5.34
C GLU A 102 16.46 -9.94 5.27
N GLU A 103 16.64 -10.60 6.41
CA GLU A 103 16.55 -12.07 6.54
C GLU A 103 15.16 -12.64 6.19
N LEU A 104 14.13 -11.78 6.19
CA LEU A 104 12.77 -12.12 5.76
C LEU A 104 12.44 -11.57 4.36
N GLY A 105 13.43 -11.01 3.66
CA GLY A 105 13.31 -10.46 2.31
C GLY A 105 12.91 -8.98 2.24
N GLY A 106 12.84 -8.27 3.38
CA GLY A 106 12.58 -6.84 3.42
C GLY A 106 13.83 -5.98 3.18
N ALA A 107 13.68 -4.65 3.33
CA ALA A 107 14.77 -3.69 3.13
C ALA A 107 15.58 -3.38 4.40
N GLY A 108 15.21 -3.97 5.56
CA GLY A 108 15.96 -3.81 6.82
C GLY A 108 15.88 -2.42 7.46
N GLY A 109 15.01 -1.54 6.97
CA GLY A 109 14.77 -0.23 7.53
C GLY A 109 13.98 -0.27 8.84
N ASP A 110 13.58 0.90 9.31
CA ASP A 110 12.74 1.05 10.50
C ASP A 110 11.32 1.54 10.17
N ILE A 111 10.51 1.78 11.20
CA ILE A 111 9.15 2.28 11.02
C ILE A 111 9.10 3.69 10.41
N LEU A 112 10.18 4.47 10.51
CA LEU A 112 10.27 5.81 9.93
C LEU A 112 10.49 5.73 8.42
N HIS A 113 11.12 4.66 7.92
CA HIS A 113 11.13 4.35 6.49
C HIS A 113 9.72 4.05 5.96
N SER A 114 8.91 3.26 6.67
CA SER A 114 7.50 3.07 6.35
C SER A 114 6.72 4.39 6.41
N ALA A 115 6.97 5.21 7.43
CA ALA A 115 6.31 6.51 7.58
C ALA A 115 6.58 7.45 6.40
N CYS A 116 7.81 7.45 5.86
CA CYS A 116 8.13 8.20 4.64
C CYS A 116 7.27 7.74 3.45
N VAL A 117 7.08 6.42 3.26
CA VAL A 117 6.23 5.88 2.19
C VAL A 117 4.77 6.34 2.37
N TRP A 118 4.23 6.26 3.58
CA TRP A 118 2.85 6.67 3.84
C TRP A 118 2.63 8.17 3.61
N GLU A 119 3.53 8.98 4.13
CA GLU A 119 3.41 10.44 4.03
C GLU A 119 3.49 10.90 2.58
N GLU A 120 4.46 10.40 1.81
CA GLU A 120 4.58 10.80 0.41
C GLU A 120 3.40 10.27 -0.44
N GLN A 121 2.83 9.11 -0.11
CA GLN A 121 1.59 8.64 -0.73
C GLN A 121 0.43 9.61 -0.47
N MET A 122 0.29 10.07 0.78
CA MET A 122 -0.77 11.00 1.17
C MET A 122 -0.55 12.39 0.57
N PHE A 123 0.69 12.88 0.47
CA PHE A 123 1.00 14.13 -0.23
C PHE A 123 0.69 14.06 -1.72
N ALA A 124 0.94 12.91 -2.34
CA ALA A 124 0.52 12.67 -3.72
C ALA A 124 -1.01 12.58 -3.85
N ASN A 125 -1.75 12.41 -2.75
CA ASN A 125 -3.20 12.16 -2.72
C ASN A 125 -3.57 10.97 -3.61
N CYS A 126 -2.84 9.86 -3.45
CA CYS A 126 -2.99 8.61 -4.19
C CYS A 126 -3.18 7.44 -3.24
N SER A 127 -4.29 7.41 -2.51
CA SER A 127 -4.58 6.40 -1.49
C SER A 127 -5.03 5.03 -2.04
N GLY A 128 -5.29 4.93 -3.35
CA GLY A 128 -5.79 3.70 -3.98
C GLY A 128 -4.87 2.48 -3.77
N PRO A 129 -3.54 2.59 -4.00
CA PRO A 129 -2.60 1.52 -3.69
C PRO A 129 -2.50 1.29 -2.17
N GLY A 130 -3.06 0.19 -1.67
CA GLY A 130 -3.07 -0.17 -0.24
C GLY A 130 -1.73 -0.65 0.33
N PHE A 131 -0.64 0.07 0.06
CA PHE A 131 0.73 -0.33 0.38
C PHE A 131 0.97 -0.47 1.89
N SER A 132 0.40 0.41 2.71
CA SER A 132 0.56 0.34 4.17
C SER A 132 -0.15 -0.87 4.78
N LEU A 133 -1.35 -1.20 4.29
CA LEU A 133 -2.06 -2.41 4.70
C LEU A 133 -1.22 -3.65 4.38
N HIS A 134 -0.63 -3.69 3.19
CA HIS A 134 0.24 -4.78 2.77
C HIS A 134 1.50 -4.89 3.65
N SER A 135 2.26 -3.79 3.74
CA SER A 135 3.63 -3.75 4.27
C SER A 135 3.69 -3.69 5.79
N ASP A 136 2.73 -3.02 6.42
CA ASP A 136 2.81 -2.60 7.83
C ASP A 136 1.71 -3.21 8.69
N ILE A 137 0.78 -3.95 8.07
CA ILE A 137 -0.24 -4.74 8.78
C ILE A 137 -0.06 -6.21 8.43
N VAL A 138 -0.21 -6.60 7.15
CA VAL A 138 -0.23 -8.01 6.75
C VAL A 138 1.14 -8.67 6.89
N ALA A 139 2.21 -8.06 6.35
CA ALA A 139 3.55 -8.64 6.43
C ALA A 139 4.03 -8.84 7.90
N PRO A 140 3.83 -7.88 8.83
CA PRO A 140 4.19 -8.07 10.23
C PRO A 140 3.40 -9.17 10.94
N TYR A 141 2.12 -9.38 10.61
CA TYR A 141 1.36 -10.53 11.13
C TYR A 141 2.02 -11.84 10.73
N LEU A 142 2.42 -11.96 9.47
CA LEU A 142 3.08 -13.17 8.98
C LEU A 142 4.49 -13.35 9.55
N ALA A 143 5.27 -12.27 9.62
CA ALA A 143 6.60 -12.28 10.22
C ALA A 143 6.56 -12.71 11.70
N LYS A 144 5.55 -12.27 12.45
CA LYS A 144 5.40 -12.58 13.87
C LYS A 144 4.80 -13.95 14.15
N TYR A 145 3.76 -14.35 13.43
CA TYR A 145 2.95 -15.53 13.77
C TYR A 145 2.99 -16.66 12.73
N GLY A 146 3.57 -16.42 11.54
CA GLY A 146 3.73 -17.44 10.52
C GLY A 146 4.70 -18.55 10.94
N SER A 147 4.51 -19.75 10.42
CA SER A 147 5.53 -20.80 10.47
C SER A 147 6.72 -20.42 9.58
N ALA A 148 7.86 -21.10 9.74
CA ALA A 148 9.04 -20.86 8.91
C ALA A 148 8.71 -20.99 7.41
N GLU A 149 7.95 -22.02 7.03
CA GLU A 149 7.57 -22.27 5.64
C GLU A 149 6.70 -21.15 5.06
N LEU A 150 5.84 -20.54 5.89
CA LEU A 150 5.01 -19.43 5.45
C LEU A 150 5.84 -18.14 5.29
N LYS A 151 6.78 -17.88 6.21
CA LYS A 151 7.66 -16.71 6.13
C LYS A 151 8.53 -16.78 4.87
N ASP A 152 9.22 -17.91 4.67
CA ASP A 152 10.13 -18.12 3.54
C ASP A 152 9.40 -18.02 2.20
N ARG A 153 8.16 -18.52 2.14
CA ARG A 153 7.36 -18.51 0.91
C ARG A 153 6.80 -17.13 0.55
N TYR A 154 6.28 -16.39 1.52
CA TYR A 154 5.47 -15.21 1.23
C TYR A 154 6.19 -13.90 1.49
N LEU A 155 7.02 -13.78 2.53
CA LEU A 155 7.60 -12.47 2.87
C LEU A 155 8.54 -11.92 1.78
N PRO A 156 9.44 -12.72 1.16
CA PRO A 156 10.24 -12.24 0.03
C PRO A 156 9.38 -11.90 -1.21
N ALA A 157 8.34 -12.68 -1.46
CA ALA A 157 7.41 -12.41 -2.56
C ALA A 157 6.56 -11.14 -2.30
N MET A 158 6.25 -10.84 -1.05
CA MET A 158 5.55 -9.62 -0.65
C MET A 158 6.44 -8.39 -0.82
N ALA A 159 7.68 -8.45 -0.32
CA ALA A 159 8.64 -7.36 -0.47
C ALA A 159 8.96 -7.03 -1.95
N SER A 160 9.00 -8.04 -2.83
CA SER A 160 9.18 -7.85 -4.28
C SER A 160 7.90 -7.42 -5.03
N GLY A 161 6.72 -7.44 -4.39
CA GLY A 161 5.44 -7.15 -5.02
C GLY A 161 4.86 -8.30 -5.87
N GLU A 162 5.51 -9.47 -5.88
CA GLU A 162 5.02 -10.70 -6.53
C GLU A 162 3.83 -11.32 -5.79
N CYS A 163 3.70 -11.06 -4.49
CA CYS A 163 2.57 -11.43 -3.68
C CYS A 163 1.98 -10.18 -3.04
N ILE A 164 0.67 -9.99 -3.12
CA ILE A 164 0.00 -8.85 -2.49
C ILE A 164 -0.86 -9.40 -1.35
N GLY A 165 -0.42 -9.17 -0.12
CA GLY A 165 -1.18 -9.49 1.09
C GLY A 165 -2.38 -8.58 1.32
N ALA A 166 -3.44 -9.16 1.87
CA ALA A 166 -4.64 -8.49 2.36
C ALA A 166 -5.11 -9.16 3.66
N ILE A 167 -5.97 -8.49 4.42
CA ILE A 167 -6.57 -9.03 5.65
C ILE A 167 -8.08 -9.16 5.49
N ALA A 168 -8.65 -10.22 6.07
CA ALA A 168 -10.08 -10.42 6.22
C ALA A 168 -10.38 -10.67 7.71
N MET A 169 -11.32 -9.91 8.28
CA MET A 169 -11.69 -9.96 9.69
C MET A 169 -13.19 -10.18 9.86
#